data_AF-A0A1B9MDH1-F1
#
_entry.id   AF-A0A1B9MDH1-F1
#
_cell.length_a   1.000
_cell.length_b   1.000
_cell.length_c   1.000
_cell.angle_alpha   90.00
_cell.angle_beta   90.00
_cell.angle_gamma   90.00
#
_symmetry.space_group_name_H-M   'P 1'
#
loop_
_entity.id
_entity.type
_entity.pdbx_description
1 polymer ?
#
loop_
_entity_poly.entity_id
_entity_poly.type
_entity_poly.pdbx_seq_one_letter_code
_entity_poly.pdbx_strand_id
1 'polypeptide(L)'
;MDINTRWLTFVLVDNNESFQEIQAKIASAFQCKLSCKDEKGRYIARAELANFSIAVIDKIDMLSELLCDEHYTLEITIISDEYFNSEFESYIKQILTNHFIQWKCSVWSPVEVTPQI
;
A
#
# COMPACT_ATOMS: atom_id res chain seq x y z
N MET A 1 5.37 17.51 -17.85
CA MET A 1 4.73 16.21 -18.13
C MET A 1 4.15 15.80 -16.80
N ASP A 2 2.84 15.94 -16.62
CA ASP A 2 2.19 15.43 -15.42
C ASP A 2 2.36 13.92 -15.46
N ILE A 3 3.23 13.42 -14.60
CA ILE A 3 3.41 11.99 -14.42
C ILE A 3 2.08 11.56 -13.79
N ASN A 4 1.22 10.88 -14.55
CA ASN A 4 0.01 10.30 -14.00
C ASN A 4 0.44 9.27 -12.96
N THR A 5 0.52 9.69 -11.70
CA THR A 5 0.88 8.80 -10.60
C THR A 5 -0.11 7.65 -10.58
N ARG A 6 0.41 6.42 -10.74
CA ARG A 6 -0.38 5.20 -10.67
C ARG A 6 -0.06 4.47 -9.38
N TRP A 7 -1.06 3.79 -8.86
CA TRP A 7 -1.05 3.20 -7.53
C TRP A 7 -1.63 1.80 -7.62
N LEU A 8 -1.01 0.86 -6.92
CA LEU A 8 -1.61 -0.43 -6.60
C LEU A 8 -1.87 -0.46 -5.10
N THR A 9 -3.13 -0.58 -4.72
CA THR A 9 -3.56 -0.55 -3.33
C THR A 9 -3.98 -1.94 -2.89
N PHE A 10 -3.52 -2.36 -1.71
CA PHE A 10 -3.92 -3.59 -1.03
C PHE A 10 -4.63 -3.25 0.28
N VAL A 11 -5.81 -3.84 0.49
CA VAL A 11 -6.52 -3.80 1.78
C VAL A 11 -6.00 -4.93 2.64
N LEU A 12 -5.25 -4.61 3.69
CA LEU A 12 -4.61 -5.61 4.56
C LEU A 12 -5.61 -6.18 5.56
N VAL A 13 -5.50 -7.47 5.85
CA VAL A 13 -6.23 -8.09 6.96
C VAL A 13 -5.37 -7.98 8.20
N ASP A 14 -5.87 -7.30 9.21
CA ASP A 14 -5.25 -7.17 10.51
C ASP A 14 -5.82 -8.19 11.50
N ASN A 15 -4.99 -9.16 11.87
CA ASN A 15 -5.34 -10.18 12.85
C ASN A 15 -5.20 -9.63 14.30
N ASN A 16 -5.89 -8.52 14.59
CA ASN A 16 -5.74 -7.69 15.79
C ASN A 16 -4.33 -7.11 15.99
N GLU A 17 -3.60 -6.97 14.90
CA GLU A 17 -2.25 -6.41 14.90
C GLU A 17 -2.30 -4.89 15.00
N SER A 18 -1.39 -4.31 15.78
CA SER A 18 -1.16 -2.87 15.86
C SER A 18 -0.52 -2.32 14.58
N PHE A 19 -0.63 -1.00 14.38
CA PHE A 19 0.01 -0.35 13.25
C PHE A 19 1.53 -0.56 13.25
N GLN A 20 2.18 -0.63 14.41
CA GLN A 20 3.62 -0.91 14.51
C GLN A 20 3.97 -2.34 14.07
N GLU A 21 3.13 -3.33 14.39
CA GLU A 21 3.34 -4.73 13.97
C GLU A 21 3.19 -4.89 12.46
N ILE A 22 2.15 -4.28 11.86
CA ILE A 22 1.97 -4.27 10.41
C ILE A 22 3.14 -3.58 9.72
N GLN A 23 3.59 -2.41 10.22
CA GLN A 23 4.78 -1.74 9.69
C GLN A 23 6.02 -2.63 9.74
N ALA A 24 6.27 -3.33 10.85
CA ALA A 24 7.43 -4.20 10.98
C ALA A 24 7.38 -5.38 9.99
N LYS A 25 6.20 -5.97 9.78
CA LYS A 25 6.00 -7.04 8.78
C LYS A 25 6.26 -6.54 7.37
N ILE A 26 5.71 -5.38 6.99
CA ILE A 26 5.94 -4.79 5.67
C ILE A 26 7.41 -4.42 5.49
N ALA A 27 8.04 -3.77 6.47
CA ALA A 27 9.46 -3.43 6.42
C ALA A 27 10.34 -4.68 6.21
N SER A 28 10.03 -5.77 6.91
CA SER A 28 10.70 -7.06 6.74
C SER A 28 10.48 -7.64 5.34
N ALA A 29 9.23 -7.67 4.87
CA ALA A 29 8.85 -8.26 3.59
C ALA A 29 9.50 -7.55 2.39
N PHE A 30 9.61 -6.23 2.46
CA PHE A 30 10.24 -5.40 1.42
C PHE A 30 11.72 -5.11 1.68
N GLN A 31 12.29 -5.66 2.76
CA GLN A 31 13.67 -5.44 3.19
C GLN A 31 14.06 -3.95 3.21
N CYS A 32 13.16 -3.10 3.70
CA CYS A 32 13.30 -1.66 3.68
C CYS A 32 13.09 -1.04 5.07
N LYS A 33 13.51 0.22 5.24
CA LYS A 33 13.20 1.00 6.44
C LYS A 33 12.03 1.94 6.15
N LEU A 34 10.93 1.77 6.87
CA LEU A 34 9.79 2.68 6.81
C LEU A 34 10.03 3.91 7.70
N SER A 35 9.67 5.09 7.21
CA SER A 35 9.62 6.35 7.95
C SER A 35 8.17 6.71 8.23
N CYS A 36 7.79 6.74 9.51
CA CYS A 36 6.42 7.00 9.94
C CYS A 36 6.20 8.48 10.27
N LYS A 37 5.11 9.06 9.77
CA LYS A 37 4.68 10.44 10.04
C LYS A 37 3.18 10.49 10.27
N ASP A 38 2.75 11.43 11.11
CA ASP A 38 1.35 11.85 11.17
C ASP A 38 1.06 12.77 9.98
N GLU A 39 0.13 12.37 9.14
CA GLU A 39 -0.41 13.17 8.03
C GLU A 39 -1.90 13.44 8.31
N LYS A 40 -2.17 14.56 9.01
CA LYS A 40 -3.52 15.06 9.32
C LYS A 40 -4.36 14.10 10.18
N GLY A 41 -3.78 13.59 11.26
CA GLY A 41 -4.45 12.69 12.19
C GLY A 41 -4.23 11.21 11.89
N ARG A 42 -3.63 10.89 10.74
CA ARG A 42 -3.43 9.52 10.31
C ARG A 42 -1.95 9.22 10.18
N TYR A 43 -1.50 8.13 10.78
CA TYR A 43 -0.13 7.70 10.60
C TYR A 43 0.06 7.06 9.23
N ILE A 44 1.14 7.46 8.55
CA ILE A 44 1.56 6.87 7.29
C ILE A 44 3.06 6.57 7.35
N ALA A 45 3.40 5.32 7.07
CA ALA A 45 4.76 4.81 7.07
C ALA A 45 5.23 4.56 5.64
N ARG A 46 6.26 5.28 5.18
CA ARG A 46 6.69 5.28 3.77
C ARG A 46 8.13 4.78 3.59
N ALA A 47 8.40 4.14 2.45
CA ALA A 47 9.75 3.84 1.98
C ALA A 47 9.84 3.98 0.46
N GLU A 48 10.96 4.54 0.00
CA GLU A 48 11.33 4.60 -1.41
C GLU A 48 12.18 3.37 -1.76
N LEU A 49 11.80 2.63 -2.79
CA LEU A 49 12.60 1.55 -3.37
C LEU A 49 13.05 1.98 -4.78
N ALA A 50 13.86 1.14 -5.44
CA ALA A 50 14.49 1.50 -6.71
C ALA A 50 13.49 1.92 -7.80
N ASN A 51 12.34 1.25 -7.88
CA ASN A 51 11.41 1.36 -9.01
C ASN A 51 9.99 1.77 -8.62
N PHE A 52 9.69 1.75 -7.32
CA PHE A 52 8.40 2.08 -6.75
C PHE A 52 8.59 2.51 -5.30
N SER A 53 7.60 3.18 -4.74
CA SER A 53 7.55 3.47 -3.31
C SER A 53 6.38 2.73 -2.67
N ILE A 54 6.48 2.52 -1.37
CA ILE A 54 5.42 1.90 -0.58
C ILE A 54 4.99 2.83 0.54
N ALA A 55 3.72 2.74 0.89
CA ALA A 55 3.14 3.41 2.02
C ALA A 55 2.18 2.48 2.76
N VAL A 56 2.39 2.33 4.06
CA VAL A 56 1.44 1.68 4.97
C VAL A 56 0.64 2.77 5.66
N ILE A 57 -0.67 2.77 5.47
CA ILE A 57 -1.60 3.78 5.97
C ILE A 57 -2.38 3.20 7.14
N ASP A 58 -2.38 3.91 8.27
CA ASP A 58 -3.14 3.53 9.46
C ASP A 58 -4.64 3.58 9.17
N LYS A 59 -5.38 2.66 9.78
CA LYS A 59 -6.84 2.64 9.74
C LYS A 59 -7.47 3.65 10.72
N ILE A 60 -6.71 4.07 11.73
CA ILE A 60 -7.20 5.03 12.74
C ILE A 60 -6.84 6.45 12.33
N ASP A 61 -7.84 7.32 12.42
CA ASP A 61 -7.69 8.76 12.28
C ASP A 61 -7.94 9.43 13.64
N MET A 62 -6.89 10.03 14.19
CA MET A 62 -6.88 10.65 15.52
C MET A 62 -7.66 11.96 15.57
N LEU A 63 -8.02 12.55 14.42
CA LEU A 63 -8.81 13.79 14.37
C LEU A 63 -10.31 13.52 14.25
N SER A 64 -10.71 12.39 13.68
CA SER A 64 -12.13 12.06 13.47
C SER A 64 -12.37 10.57 13.31
N GLU A 65 -13.18 9.98 14.19
CA GLU A 65 -13.63 8.60 14.06
C GLU A 65 -14.40 8.33 12.74
N LEU A 66 -15.02 9.36 12.16
CA LEU A 66 -15.74 9.25 10.88
C LEU A 66 -14.81 9.04 9.69
N LEU A 67 -13.51 9.31 9.85
CA LEU A 67 -12.50 9.11 8.82
C LEU A 67 -11.75 7.79 9.00
N CYS A 68 -11.93 7.08 10.12
CA CYS A 68 -11.31 5.78 10.34
C CYS A 68 -11.77 4.77 9.27
N ASP A 69 -10.83 3.95 8.82
CA ASP A 69 -11.08 2.82 7.94
C ASP A 69 -11.24 1.53 8.75
N GLU A 70 -11.85 0.51 8.13
CA GLU A 70 -11.95 -0.82 8.75
C GLU A 70 -10.59 -1.52 8.81
N HIS A 71 -9.70 -1.23 7.84
CA HIS A 71 -8.46 -1.95 7.60
C HIS A 71 -7.29 -1.03 7.29
N TYR A 72 -6.08 -1.53 7.58
CA TYR A 72 -4.85 -0.91 7.08
C TYR A 72 -4.77 -1.01 5.56
N THR A 73 -4.10 -0.04 4.97
CA THR A 73 -3.88 -0.01 3.52
C THR A 73 -2.39 -0.03 3.22
N LEU A 74 -1.99 -0.90 2.28
CA LEU A 74 -0.67 -0.84 1.64
C LEU A 74 -0.83 -0.26 0.25
N GLU A 75 -0.22 0.89 0.01
CA GLU A 75 -0.20 1.57 -1.28
C GLU A 75 1.19 1.41 -1.90
N ILE A 76 1.22 1.01 -3.17
CA ILE A 76 2.43 0.89 -3.98
C ILE A 76 2.34 1.96 -5.07
N THR A 77 3.19 2.98 -5.01
CA THR A 77 3.24 4.02 -6.04
C THR A 77 4.32 3.68 -7.05
N ILE A 78 3.95 3.58 -8.33
CA ILE A 78 4.89 3.31 -9.41
C ILE A 78 5.15 4.57 -10.22
N ILE A 79 6.40 4.73 -10.66
CA ILE A 79 6.87 5.93 -11.39
C ILE A 79 6.97 5.65 -12.90
N SER A 80 6.97 4.37 -13.29
CA SER A 80 7.14 3.91 -14.67
C SER A 80 5.98 3.00 -15.08
N ASP A 81 5.43 3.23 -16.27
CA ASP A 81 4.34 2.44 -16.86
C ASP A 81 4.73 0.96 -17.07
N GLU A 82 6.03 0.65 -17.08
CA GLU A 82 6.52 -0.73 -17.17
C GLU A 82 6.14 -1.59 -15.95
N TYR A 83 5.75 -0.97 -14.83
CA TYR A 83 5.26 -1.64 -13.63
C TYR A 83 3.74 -1.61 -13.52
N PHE A 84 3.03 -0.96 -14.44
CA PHE A 84 1.57 -0.94 -14.47
C PHE A 84 1.03 -2.15 -15.22
N ASN A 85 1.17 -3.34 -14.63
CA ASN A 85 0.71 -4.59 -15.21
C ASN A 85 0.50 -5.69 -14.16
N SER A 86 -0.12 -6.78 -14.60
CA SER A 86 -0.43 -7.95 -13.78
C SER A 86 0.80 -8.72 -13.29
N GLU A 87 1.94 -8.65 -13.98
CA GLU A 87 3.19 -9.30 -13.54
C GLU A 87 3.72 -8.62 -12.28
N PHE A 88 3.75 -7.28 -12.27
CA PHE A 88 4.13 -6.51 -11.10
C PHE A 88 3.15 -6.73 -9.93
N GLU A 89 1.84 -6.71 -10.18
CA GLU A 89 0.86 -7.04 -9.14
C GLU A 89 1.09 -8.45 -8.56
N SER A 90 1.40 -9.42 -9.41
CA SER A 90 1.71 -10.79 -8.98
C SER A 90 2.99 -10.85 -8.15
N TYR A 91 4.01 -10.07 -8.51
CA TYR A 91 5.25 -9.93 -7.74
C TYR A 91 4.97 -9.39 -6.32
N ILE A 92 4.17 -8.32 -6.20
CA ILE A 92 3.79 -7.79 -4.88
C ILE A 92 2.98 -8.83 -4.09
N LYS A 93 2.01 -9.51 -4.70
CA LYS A 93 1.24 -10.58 -4.06
C LYS A 93 2.13 -11.72 -3.56
N GLN A 94 3.16 -12.10 -4.31
CA GLN A 94 4.13 -13.11 -3.87
C GLN A 94 4.93 -12.66 -2.65
N ILE A 95 5.39 -11.41 -2.62
CA ILE A 95 6.06 -10.83 -1.43
C ILE A 95 5.17 -10.95 -0.21
N LEU A 96 3.90 -10.52 -0.32
CA LEU A 96 2.94 -10.56 0.79
C LEU A 96 2.68 -12.01 1.23
N THR A 97 2.46 -12.93 0.29
CA THR A 97 2.23 -14.36 0.57
C THR A 97 3.40 -14.99 1.32
N ASN A 98 4.62 -14.77 0.82
CA ASN A 98 5.83 -15.40 1.37
C ASN A 98 6.15 -14.92 2.79
N HIS A 99 5.65 -13.75 3.18
CA HIS A 99 5.81 -13.18 4.50
C HIS A 99 4.55 -13.28 5.37
N PHE A 100 3.58 -14.11 4.96
CA PHE A 100 2.33 -14.36 5.70
C PHE A 100 1.53 -13.08 6.01
N ILE A 101 1.63 -12.08 5.14
CA ILE A 101 0.80 -10.87 5.21
C ILE A 101 -0.49 -11.18 4.48
N GLN A 102 -1.63 -11.04 5.16
CA GLN A 102 -2.94 -11.31 4.56
C GLN A 102 -3.55 -10.03 3.99
N TRP A 103 -4.25 -10.14 2.87
CA TRP A 103 -4.97 -9.04 2.23
C TRP A 103 -6.32 -9.52 1.67
N LYS A 104 -7.31 -8.62 1.61
CA LYS A 104 -8.66 -8.92 1.10
C LYS A 104 -8.74 -8.76 -0.41
N CYS A 105 -8.22 -7.65 -0.93
CA CYS A 105 -8.27 -7.31 -2.34
C CYS A 105 -7.12 -6.38 -2.72
N SER A 106 -6.87 -6.29 -4.03
CA SER A 106 -5.97 -5.33 -4.66
C SER A 106 -6.71 -4.52 -5.72
N VAL A 107 -6.40 -3.22 -5.83
CA VAL A 107 -7.04 -2.30 -6.78
C VAL A 107 -5.97 -1.43 -7.43
N TRP A 108 -5.99 -1.36 -8.75
CA TRP A 108 -5.20 -0.41 -9.53
C TRP A 108 -5.92 0.95 -9.62
N SER A 109 -5.15 2.03 -9.50
CA SER A 109 -5.60 3.40 -9.69
C SER A 109 -4.63 4.16 -10.61
N PRO A 110 -5.11 5.03 -11.54
CA PRO A 110 -6.50 5.10 -11.95
C PRO A 110 -6.95 3.74 -12.51
N VAL A 111 -8.21 3.38 -12.26
CA VAL A 111 -8.78 2.12 -12.79
C VAL A 111 -8.63 2.17 -14.30
N GLU A 112 -8.14 1.09 -14.92
CA GLU A 112 -8.11 0.98 -16.38
C GLU A 112 -9.52 1.22 -16.92
N VAL A 113 -9.76 2.40 -17.49
CA VAL A 113 -10.98 2.66 -18.25
C VAL A 113 -10.76 2.00 -19.59
N THR A 114 -11.03 0.69 -19.71
CA THR A 114 -11.15 0.07 -21.03
C THR A 114 -12.22 0.85 -21.80
N PRO A 115 -11.89 1.52 -22.92
CA PRO A 115 -12.92 2.13 -23.74
C PRO A 115 -13.84 1.01 -24.22
N GLN A 116 -15.14 1.11 -23.94
CA GLN A 116 -16.10 0.23 -24.61
C GLN A 116 -16.07 0.62 -26.09
N ILE A 117 -15.66 -0.33 -26.93
CA ILE A 117 -15.62 -0.22 -28.39
C ILE A 117 -17.05 -0.34 -28.93
#